data_AF-A0A0T1SCG3-F1
#
_entry.id   AF-A0A0T1SCG3-F1
#
_cell.length_a   1.000
_cell.length_b   1.000
_cell.length_c   1.000
_cell.angle_alpha   90.00
_cell.angle_beta   90.00
_cell.angle_gamma   90.00
#
_symmetry.space_group_name_H-M   'P 1'
#
loop_
_entity.id
_entity.type
_entity.pdbx_description
1 polymer ?
#
loop_
_entity_poly.entity_id
_entity_poly.type
_entity_poly.pdbx_seq_one_letter_code
_entity_poly.pdbx_strand_id
1 'polypeptide(L)'
;MKITEGTLAEGWRRKAAGHVLLHEVGLPPVAFSRAELERWAGDGEEDGLRLLLDEDGTVHGHHGPHLESFATRDLDLVLYLIAEDAMGRRGGSVEEAAHALERIDPVWGRRFRSGGLDEAGTVEACGRDPLDGLAWIAGSWRGQEPYTTLAFFRAAPGESVDAERLALLYGADPAQVAAGTRLKDLKAVDNGRVHWDREWESCCFGRVGEWTFLLHHDSPPGSFADKEAYAALGIRESVWLTATSAKAIYTLDYLRDGRRVDDDWGMLELIWYERGRAPYRRGGELDFLNRAVRRAELDHPELTSTFELYFHALEQSLGLGLPRRDFAEGEVRAAYWAGGER
;
A
#
# COMPACT_ATOMS: atom_id res chain seq x y z
N MET A 1 28.92 -17.78 -0.52
CA MET A 1 29.63 -17.65 -1.81
C MET A 1 29.44 -16.22 -2.28
N LYS A 2 30.50 -15.52 -2.71
CA LYS A 2 30.36 -14.14 -3.20
C LYS A 2 29.72 -14.16 -4.59
N ILE A 3 28.67 -13.36 -4.80
CA ILE A 3 28.07 -13.21 -6.13
C ILE A 3 29.01 -12.36 -7.00
N THR A 4 29.27 -12.85 -8.20
CA THR A 4 29.94 -12.14 -9.30
C THR A 4 29.07 -12.25 -10.55
N GLU A 5 29.30 -11.39 -11.55
CA GLU A 5 28.64 -11.48 -12.86
C GLU A 5 28.77 -12.89 -13.46
N GLY A 6 29.97 -13.50 -13.37
CA GLY A 6 30.20 -14.86 -13.84
C GLY A 6 29.35 -15.90 -13.11
N THR A 7 29.19 -15.78 -11.78
CA THR A 7 28.32 -16.69 -11.02
C THR A 7 26.84 -16.47 -11.31
N LEU A 8 26.41 -15.23 -11.56
CA LEU A 8 25.04 -14.90 -11.96
C LEU A 8 24.73 -15.50 -13.33
N ALA A 9 25.59 -15.26 -14.31
CA ALA A 9 25.42 -15.77 -15.67
C ALA A 9 25.42 -17.30 -15.71
N GLU A 10 26.32 -17.94 -14.95
CA GLU A 10 26.35 -19.40 -14.85
C GLU A 10 25.13 -19.98 -14.12
N GLY A 11 24.71 -19.35 -13.01
CA GLY A 11 23.51 -19.73 -12.28
C GLY A 11 22.25 -19.64 -13.14
N TRP A 12 22.10 -18.52 -13.85
CA TRP A 12 20.98 -18.30 -14.77
C TRP A 12 20.99 -19.28 -15.92
N ARG A 13 22.12 -19.46 -16.63
CA ARG A 13 22.22 -20.44 -17.72
C ARG A 13 21.83 -21.83 -17.27
N ARG A 14 22.28 -22.28 -16.10
CA ARG A 14 21.94 -23.61 -15.57
C ARG A 14 20.45 -23.76 -15.30
N LYS A 15 19.81 -22.76 -14.69
CA LYS A 15 18.36 -22.76 -14.42
C LYS A 15 17.56 -22.67 -15.73
N ALA A 16 17.91 -21.74 -16.61
CA ALA A 16 17.20 -21.48 -17.86
C ALA A 16 17.31 -22.63 -18.87
N ALA A 17 18.52 -23.20 -19.04
CA ALA A 17 18.72 -24.34 -19.95
C ALA A 17 17.93 -25.59 -19.53
N GLY A 18 17.58 -25.69 -18.24
CA GLY A 18 16.79 -26.79 -17.70
C GLY A 18 15.28 -26.63 -17.89
N HIS A 19 14.78 -25.48 -18.34
CA HIS A 19 13.34 -25.21 -18.33
C HIS A 19 12.83 -24.43 -19.54
N VAL A 20 11.89 -25.03 -20.28
CA VAL A 20 11.29 -24.44 -21.50
C VAL A 20 10.65 -23.07 -21.26
N LEU A 21 10.18 -22.76 -20.05
CA LEU A 21 9.60 -21.44 -19.76
C LEU A 21 10.64 -20.30 -19.73
N LEU A 22 11.92 -20.64 -19.56
CA LEU A 22 13.02 -19.66 -19.43
C LEU A 22 13.96 -19.65 -20.64
N HIS A 23 13.76 -20.52 -21.65
CA HIS A 23 14.74 -20.71 -22.73
C HIS A 23 15.00 -19.46 -23.59
N GLU A 24 14.02 -18.56 -23.71
CA GLU A 24 14.12 -17.27 -24.42
C GLU A 24 14.41 -16.10 -23.48
N VAL A 25 14.47 -16.34 -22.16
CA VAL A 25 14.66 -15.29 -21.17
C VAL A 25 16.16 -15.09 -20.93
N GLY A 26 16.68 -13.96 -21.43
CA GLY A 26 18.05 -13.53 -21.16
C GLY A 26 18.27 -13.13 -19.70
N LEU A 27 19.53 -13.17 -19.26
CA LEU A 27 19.91 -12.55 -17.98
C LEU A 27 19.72 -11.03 -18.11
N PRO A 28 19.11 -10.35 -17.12
CA PRO A 28 19.03 -8.90 -17.10
C PRO A 28 20.40 -8.22 -17.17
N PRO A 29 20.49 -6.99 -17.73
CA PRO A 29 21.72 -6.21 -17.72
C PRO A 29 22.27 -6.02 -16.30
N VAL A 30 23.60 -6.16 -16.15
CA VAL A 30 24.31 -6.02 -14.87
C VAL A 30 25.24 -4.80 -14.93
N ALA A 31 24.96 -3.79 -14.11
CA ALA A 31 25.79 -2.62 -13.90
C ALA A 31 26.73 -2.84 -12.70
N PHE A 32 27.86 -2.15 -12.69
CA PHE A 32 28.84 -2.15 -11.60
C PHE A 32 28.94 -0.79 -10.89
N SER A 33 28.11 0.18 -11.31
CA SER A 33 27.98 1.47 -10.65
C SER A 33 26.61 2.08 -10.87
N ARG A 34 26.17 2.96 -9.96
CA ARG A 34 24.94 3.73 -10.13
C ARG A 34 24.95 4.61 -11.38
N ALA A 35 26.12 5.16 -11.73
CA ALA A 35 26.29 5.96 -12.95
C ALA A 35 26.15 5.13 -14.25
N GLU A 36 26.44 3.83 -14.22
CA GLU A 36 26.12 2.92 -15.33
C GLU A 36 24.62 2.67 -15.44
N LEU A 37 23.96 2.39 -14.30
CA LEU A 37 22.52 2.16 -14.26
C LEU A 37 21.72 3.38 -14.74
N GLU A 38 22.12 4.59 -14.35
CA GLU A 38 21.51 5.86 -14.76
C GLU A 38 21.65 6.14 -16.26
N ARG A 39 22.78 5.76 -16.88
CA ARG A 39 22.98 5.93 -18.33
C ARG A 39 21.97 5.12 -19.14
N TRP A 40 21.64 3.92 -18.70
CA TRP A 40 20.65 3.07 -19.38
C TRP A 40 19.22 3.61 -19.32
N ALA A 41 18.92 4.59 -18.46
CA ALA A 41 17.60 5.22 -18.41
C ALA A 41 17.40 6.22 -19.57
N GLY A 42 18.48 6.74 -20.16
CA GLY A 42 18.42 7.71 -21.26
C GLY A 42 18.16 7.11 -22.65
N ASP A 43 18.35 5.79 -22.81
CA ASP A 43 18.38 5.13 -24.12
C ASP A 43 17.00 4.63 -24.60
N GLY A 44 15.93 4.88 -23.84
CA GLY A 44 14.55 4.55 -24.25
C GLY A 44 14.20 3.07 -24.28
N GLU A 45 15.03 2.20 -23.71
CA GLU A 45 14.77 0.75 -23.60
C GLU A 45 13.78 0.39 -22.49
N GLU A 46 13.00 -0.65 -22.77
CA GLU A 46 11.85 -1.22 -22.04
C GLU A 46 11.97 -1.29 -20.51
N ASP A 47 10.79 -1.26 -19.88
CA ASP A 47 10.49 -1.25 -18.43
C ASP A 47 10.84 -2.61 -17.75
N GLY A 48 12.09 -3.04 -17.89
CA GLY A 48 12.58 -4.33 -17.40
C GLY A 48 13.48 -4.23 -16.16
N LEU A 49 13.55 -5.33 -15.40
CA LEU A 49 14.51 -5.47 -14.30
C LEU A 49 15.95 -5.24 -14.80
N ARG A 50 16.73 -4.48 -14.02
CA ARG A 50 18.17 -4.26 -14.19
C ARG A 50 18.87 -4.58 -12.88
N LEU A 51 20.10 -5.08 -12.96
CA LEU A 51 20.86 -5.46 -11.77
C LEU A 51 22.03 -4.50 -11.57
N LEU A 52 22.28 -4.12 -10.33
CA LEU A 52 23.51 -3.46 -9.89
C LEU A 52 24.24 -4.41 -8.95
N LEU A 53 25.48 -4.77 -9.28
CA LEU A 53 26.31 -5.69 -8.51
C LEU A 53 27.41 -4.93 -7.77
N ASP A 54 27.32 -4.93 -6.45
CA ASP A 54 28.31 -4.30 -5.58
C ASP A 54 29.57 -5.16 -5.42
N GLU A 55 30.67 -4.49 -5.04
CA GLU A 55 31.96 -5.15 -4.81
C GLU A 55 31.92 -6.20 -3.71
N ASP A 56 30.96 -6.15 -2.79
CA ASP A 56 30.81 -7.14 -1.72
C ASP A 56 29.97 -8.37 -2.14
N GLY A 57 29.43 -8.36 -3.37
CA GLY A 57 28.56 -9.39 -3.92
C GLY A 57 27.08 -9.20 -3.59
N THR A 58 26.66 -8.03 -3.13
CA THR A 58 25.24 -7.65 -3.03
C THR A 58 24.71 -7.33 -4.42
N VAL A 59 23.55 -7.90 -4.75
CA VAL A 59 22.83 -7.61 -5.99
C VAL A 59 21.62 -6.77 -5.65
N HIS A 60 21.52 -5.60 -6.28
CA HIS A 60 20.39 -4.70 -6.21
C HIS A 60 19.59 -4.83 -7.50
N GLY A 61 18.29 -5.08 -7.38
CA GLY A 61 17.37 -5.12 -8.52
C GLY A 61 16.63 -3.81 -8.66
N HIS A 62 16.58 -3.28 -9.88
CA HIS A 62 15.97 -1.99 -10.17
C HIS A 62 15.01 -2.04 -11.36
N HIS A 63 13.90 -1.30 -11.28
CA HIS A 63 13.09 -0.93 -12.45
C HIS A 63 13.27 0.56 -12.72
N GLY A 64 13.96 0.89 -13.80
CA GLY A 64 14.48 2.25 -14.00
C GLY A 64 15.58 2.61 -12.99
N PRO A 65 16.11 3.84 -13.02
CA PRO A 65 17.32 4.22 -12.28
C PRO A 65 17.10 4.53 -10.80
N HIS A 66 15.86 4.63 -10.35
CA HIS A 66 15.53 5.15 -9.02
C HIS A 66 14.71 4.18 -8.15
N LEU A 67 14.10 3.17 -8.76
CA LEU A 67 13.23 2.24 -8.05
C LEU A 67 13.97 0.93 -7.75
N GLU A 68 14.59 0.84 -6.57
CA GLU A 68 15.20 -0.40 -6.11
C GLU A 68 14.14 -1.36 -5.55
N SER A 69 13.89 -2.47 -6.26
CA SER A 69 12.93 -3.51 -5.90
C SER A 69 13.44 -4.43 -4.79
N PHE A 70 14.74 -4.70 -4.74
CA PHE A 70 15.34 -5.62 -3.78
C PHE A 70 16.85 -5.41 -3.66
N ALA A 71 17.43 -5.85 -2.54
CA ALA A 71 18.87 -6.01 -2.37
C ALA A 71 19.16 -7.32 -1.64
N THR A 72 20.01 -8.18 -2.19
CA THR A 72 20.33 -9.48 -1.57
C THR A 72 21.70 -10.02 -1.97
N ARG A 73 22.27 -10.87 -1.10
CA ARG A 73 23.48 -11.68 -1.37
C ARG A 73 23.16 -13.15 -1.61
N ASP A 74 21.87 -13.51 -1.66
CA ASP A 74 21.42 -14.87 -1.95
C ASP A 74 21.23 -15.06 -3.46
N LEU A 75 22.09 -15.88 -4.06
CA LEU A 75 22.05 -16.17 -5.50
C LEU A 75 20.73 -16.81 -5.93
N ASP A 76 20.16 -17.74 -5.15
CA ASP A 76 18.89 -18.39 -5.53
C ASP A 76 17.74 -17.38 -5.53
N LEU A 77 17.77 -16.45 -4.56
CA LEU A 77 16.78 -15.38 -4.50
C LEU A 77 16.90 -14.41 -5.69
N VAL A 78 18.13 -14.05 -6.10
CA VAL A 78 18.33 -13.24 -7.32
C VAL A 78 17.75 -13.96 -8.54
N LEU A 79 18.04 -15.25 -8.71
CA LEU A 79 17.53 -16.03 -9.86
C LEU A 79 16.01 -16.16 -9.84
N TYR A 80 15.40 -16.31 -8.65
CA TYR A 80 13.96 -16.26 -8.47
C TYR A 80 13.36 -14.93 -8.92
N LEU A 81 13.93 -13.80 -8.49
CA LEU A 81 13.40 -12.46 -8.80
C LEU A 81 13.55 -12.12 -10.30
N ILE A 82 14.61 -12.62 -10.96
CA ILE A 82 14.74 -12.55 -12.42
C ILE A 82 13.63 -13.35 -13.10
N ALA A 83 13.33 -14.56 -12.61
CA ALA A 83 12.26 -15.38 -13.16
C ALA A 83 10.88 -14.78 -12.90
N GLU A 84 10.63 -14.21 -11.72
CA GLU A 84 9.38 -13.50 -11.39
C GLU A 84 9.14 -12.33 -12.37
N ASP A 85 10.14 -11.47 -12.58
CA ASP A 85 10.07 -10.37 -13.54
C ASP A 85 9.78 -10.86 -14.97
N ALA A 86 10.47 -11.92 -15.40
CA ALA A 86 10.26 -12.50 -16.73
C ALA A 86 8.85 -13.08 -16.91
N MET A 87 8.29 -13.73 -15.87
CA MET A 87 6.92 -14.24 -15.92
C MET A 87 5.91 -13.10 -15.93
N GLY A 88 6.16 -12.02 -15.19
CA GLY A 88 5.33 -10.81 -15.24
C GLY A 88 5.28 -10.20 -16.64
N ARG A 89 6.44 -10.03 -17.29
CA ARG A 89 6.55 -9.47 -18.64
C ARG A 89 5.95 -10.34 -19.74
N ARG A 90 5.91 -11.66 -19.55
CA ARG A 90 5.26 -12.58 -20.48
C ARG A 90 3.74 -12.36 -20.56
N GLY A 91 3.16 -11.72 -19.55
CA GLY A 91 1.72 -11.53 -19.41
C GLY A 91 1.01 -12.82 -18.99
N GLY A 92 -0.24 -12.68 -18.55
CA GLY A 92 -1.05 -13.77 -18.01
C GLY A 92 -1.66 -13.41 -16.65
N SER A 93 -2.36 -14.36 -16.05
CA SER A 93 -2.89 -14.19 -14.69
C SER A 93 -1.81 -14.43 -13.63
N VAL A 94 -2.05 -13.92 -12.41
CA VAL A 94 -1.13 -14.11 -11.27
C VAL A 94 -1.00 -15.60 -10.93
N GLU A 95 -2.08 -16.37 -11.10
CA GLU A 95 -2.10 -17.83 -10.93
C GLU A 95 -1.25 -18.55 -11.97
N GLU A 96 -1.30 -18.10 -13.24
CA GLU A 96 -0.47 -18.66 -14.31
C GLU A 96 1.02 -18.43 -14.02
N ALA A 97 1.40 -17.23 -13.56
CA ALA A 97 2.76 -16.92 -13.12
C ALA A 97 3.18 -17.79 -11.92
N ALA A 98 2.30 -17.94 -10.92
CA ALA A 98 2.56 -18.80 -9.76
C ALA A 98 2.81 -20.25 -10.15
N HIS A 99 2.00 -20.80 -11.06
CA HIS A 99 2.17 -22.16 -11.58
C HIS A 99 3.42 -22.31 -12.44
N ALA A 100 3.77 -21.30 -13.25
CA ALA A 100 4.98 -21.30 -14.04
C ALA A 100 6.23 -21.36 -13.14
N LEU A 101 6.27 -20.52 -12.10
CA LEU A 101 7.37 -20.50 -11.13
C LEU A 101 7.47 -21.79 -10.33
N GLU A 102 6.34 -22.38 -9.91
CA GLU A 102 6.31 -23.67 -9.22
C GLU A 102 6.85 -24.83 -10.07
N ARG A 103 6.60 -24.80 -11.38
CA ARG A 103 7.14 -25.81 -12.31
C ARG A 103 8.65 -25.69 -12.51
N ILE A 104 9.18 -24.46 -12.48
CA ILE A 104 10.62 -24.21 -12.55
C ILE A 104 11.28 -24.66 -11.25
N ASP A 105 10.74 -24.21 -10.13
CA ASP A 105 11.20 -24.55 -8.79
C ASP A 105 10.04 -24.44 -7.78
N PRO A 106 9.66 -25.52 -7.09
CA PRO A 106 8.56 -25.47 -6.12
C PRO A 106 8.77 -24.43 -5.01
N VAL A 107 10.01 -24.12 -4.67
CA VAL A 107 10.34 -23.07 -3.69
C VAL A 107 9.95 -21.70 -4.24
N TRP A 108 10.23 -21.43 -5.52
CA TRP A 108 9.88 -20.17 -6.19
C TRP A 108 8.38 -19.97 -6.28
N GLY A 109 7.63 -21.03 -6.59
CA GLY A 109 6.16 -21.00 -6.56
C GLY A 109 5.60 -20.66 -5.18
N ARG A 110 6.18 -21.20 -4.10
CA ARG A 110 5.78 -20.86 -2.73
C ARG A 110 6.11 -19.40 -2.37
N ARG A 111 7.33 -18.94 -2.69
CA ARG A 111 7.74 -17.54 -2.47
C ARG A 111 6.80 -16.58 -3.20
N PHE A 112 6.53 -16.84 -4.47
CA PHE A 112 5.62 -16.03 -5.27
C PHE A 112 4.24 -15.93 -4.65
N ARG A 113 3.65 -17.05 -4.20
CA ARG A 113 2.31 -17.04 -3.57
C ARG A 113 2.28 -16.39 -2.19
N SER A 114 3.40 -16.39 -1.48
CA SER A 114 3.50 -15.72 -0.18
C SER A 114 3.63 -14.20 -0.33
N GLY A 115 4.16 -13.73 -1.48
CA GLY A 115 4.47 -12.32 -1.71
C GLY A 115 5.60 -11.78 -0.83
N GLY A 116 6.39 -12.64 -0.19
CA GLY A 116 7.55 -12.28 0.62
C GLY A 116 8.82 -12.98 0.14
N LEU A 117 9.97 -12.53 0.63
CA LEU A 117 11.26 -13.19 0.39
C LEU A 117 11.47 -14.44 1.27
N ASP A 118 10.78 -14.50 2.41
CA ASP A 118 10.86 -15.61 3.35
C ASP A 118 9.91 -16.76 2.99
N GLU A 119 10.29 -17.99 3.32
CA GLU A 119 9.43 -19.19 3.18
C GLU A 119 8.38 -19.32 4.29
N ALA A 120 8.15 -18.27 5.07
CA ALA A 120 7.34 -18.33 6.29
C ALA A 120 5.83 -18.43 5.98
N GLY A 121 5.35 -19.68 5.92
CA GLY A 121 3.98 -20.06 6.21
C GLY A 121 3.07 -20.24 4.99
N THR A 122 2.27 -21.30 5.03
CA THR A 122 1.00 -21.35 4.30
C THR A 122 0.09 -20.30 4.94
N VAL A 123 0.01 -19.12 4.34
CA VAL A 123 -1.00 -18.13 4.71
C VAL A 123 -2.33 -18.67 4.20
N GLU A 124 -3.27 -18.95 5.11
CA GLU A 124 -4.60 -19.43 4.75
C GLU A 124 -5.30 -18.42 3.83
N ALA A 125 -6.13 -18.92 2.91
CA ALA A 125 -6.89 -18.06 2.02
C ALA A 125 -7.77 -17.11 2.84
N CYS A 126 -7.84 -15.84 2.42
CA CYS A 126 -8.78 -14.90 3.02
C CYS A 126 -10.22 -15.38 2.70
N GLY A 127 -10.88 -16.04 3.66
CA GLY A 127 -12.23 -16.56 3.50
C GLY A 127 -13.33 -15.49 3.64
N ARG A 128 -12.96 -14.21 3.67
CA ARG A 128 -13.86 -13.08 3.90
C ARG A 128 -14.24 -12.44 2.57
N ASP A 129 -15.46 -11.93 2.44
CA ASP A 129 -15.80 -11.05 1.32
C ASP A 129 -14.86 -9.83 1.36
N PRO A 130 -14.10 -9.56 0.29
CA PRO A 130 -13.11 -8.49 0.31
C PRO A 130 -13.74 -7.10 0.49
N LEU A 131 -15.02 -6.93 0.16
CA LEU A 131 -15.77 -5.68 0.25
C LEU A 131 -16.51 -5.51 1.59
N ASP A 132 -16.37 -6.44 2.55
CA ASP A 132 -16.99 -6.30 3.87
C ASP A 132 -16.29 -5.30 4.79
N GLY A 133 -15.05 -4.90 4.49
CA GLY A 133 -14.25 -4.08 5.40
C GLY A 133 -13.90 -2.69 4.88
N LEU A 134 -12.66 -2.44 4.49
CA LEU A 134 -12.24 -1.13 3.95
C LEU A 134 -12.47 -1.02 2.44
N ALA A 135 -12.34 -2.11 1.69
CA ALA A 135 -12.28 -2.05 0.23
C ALA A 135 -13.56 -1.52 -0.45
N TRP A 136 -14.73 -1.56 0.21
CA TRP A 136 -15.98 -1.06 -0.39
C TRP A 136 -15.95 0.45 -0.72
N ILE A 137 -15.13 1.26 -0.02
CA ILE A 137 -14.99 2.69 -0.36
C ILE A 137 -14.11 2.93 -1.59
N ALA A 138 -13.35 1.95 -2.07
CA ALA A 138 -12.37 2.15 -3.14
C ALA A 138 -12.99 2.77 -4.41
N GLY A 139 -14.19 2.32 -4.78
CA GLY A 139 -14.92 2.85 -5.94
C GLY A 139 -15.28 4.33 -5.80
N SER A 140 -15.82 4.73 -4.65
CA SER A 140 -16.20 6.13 -4.38
C SER A 140 -14.98 7.01 -4.11
N TRP A 141 -13.95 6.45 -3.46
CA TRP A 141 -12.74 7.17 -3.08
C TRP A 141 -11.88 7.55 -4.29
N ARG A 142 -11.92 6.75 -5.37
CA ARG A 142 -11.41 7.16 -6.67
C ARG A 142 -12.06 8.45 -7.18
N GLY A 143 -13.35 8.63 -6.87
CA GLY A 143 -14.12 9.86 -7.11
C GLY A 143 -13.98 10.90 -6.01
N GLN A 144 -13.10 10.68 -5.02
CA GLN A 144 -12.85 11.53 -3.84
C GLN A 144 -14.00 11.57 -2.83
N GLU A 145 -14.87 10.57 -2.83
CA GLU A 145 -15.98 10.47 -1.89
C GLU A 145 -15.73 9.40 -0.80
N PRO A 146 -16.11 9.66 0.46
CA PRO A 146 -16.68 10.92 0.96
C PRO A 146 -15.61 11.98 1.28
N TYR A 147 -14.33 11.61 1.29
CA TYR A 147 -13.23 12.48 1.70
C TYR A 147 -11.91 12.08 1.03
N THR A 148 -11.02 13.04 0.78
CA THR A 148 -9.69 12.79 0.16
C THR A 148 -8.63 12.27 1.12
N THR A 149 -8.87 12.35 2.44
CA THR A 149 -7.96 11.85 3.48
C THR A 149 -8.67 10.82 4.34
N LEU A 150 -8.05 9.65 4.50
CA LEU A 150 -8.44 8.61 5.45
C LEU A 150 -7.28 8.42 6.44
N ALA A 151 -7.50 8.78 7.70
CA ALA A 151 -6.52 8.65 8.76
C ALA A 151 -6.98 7.65 9.82
N PHE A 152 -6.08 6.77 10.24
CA PHE A 152 -6.32 5.76 11.26
C PHE A 152 -5.28 5.89 12.37
N PHE A 153 -5.70 5.84 13.62
CA PHE A 153 -4.86 6.03 14.80
C PHE A 153 -5.05 4.89 15.79
N ARG A 154 -3.95 4.40 16.34
CA ARG A 154 -3.95 3.34 17.36
C ARG A 154 -3.04 3.70 18.52
N ALA A 155 -3.49 3.37 19.72
CA ALA A 155 -2.74 3.54 20.98
C ALA A 155 -1.90 2.29 21.29
N ALA A 156 -1.29 2.24 22.47
CA ALA A 156 -0.65 0.99 22.92
C ALA A 156 -1.69 -0.15 23.07
N PRO A 157 -1.29 -1.43 22.96
CA PRO A 157 -2.19 -2.55 23.15
C PRO A 157 -2.96 -2.46 24.48
N GLY A 158 -4.28 -2.57 24.42
CA GLY A 158 -5.16 -2.43 25.58
C GLY A 158 -5.63 -1.00 25.90
N GLU A 159 -5.14 0.00 25.16
CA GLU A 159 -5.61 1.38 25.20
C GLU A 159 -6.39 1.74 23.93
N SER A 160 -7.09 2.88 23.93
CA SER A 160 -7.83 3.37 22.77
C SER A 160 -7.65 4.88 22.61
N VAL A 161 -7.50 5.33 21.37
CA VAL A 161 -7.51 6.76 21.02
C VAL A 161 -8.96 7.26 21.07
N ASP A 162 -9.22 8.31 21.85
CA ASP A 162 -10.55 8.91 21.94
C ASP A 162 -10.89 9.65 20.64
N ALA A 163 -11.92 9.18 19.95
CA ALA A 163 -12.35 9.71 18.65
C ALA A 163 -12.88 11.15 18.74
N GLU A 164 -13.53 11.54 19.85
CA GLU A 164 -14.02 12.91 20.05
C GLU A 164 -12.87 13.87 20.26
N ARG A 165 -11.94 13.50 21.16
CA ARG A 165 -10.76 14.32 21.41
C ARG A 165 -9.87 14.44 20.18
N LEU A 166 -9.79 13.37 19.38
CA LEU A 166 -9.14 13.41 18.07
C LEU A 166 -9.85 14.40 17.14
N ALA A 167 -11.16 14.29 16.94
CA ALA A 167 -11.89 15.20 16.07
C ALA A 167 -11.73 16.68 16.50
N LEU A 168 -11.81 16.95 17.80
CA LEU A 168 -11.60 18.28 18.38
C LEU A 168 -10.17 18.78 18.15
N LEU A 169 -9.16 17.91 18.25
CA LEU A 169 -7.77 18.25 17.95
C LEU A 169 -7.59 18.69 16.49
N TYR A 170 -8.37 18.12 15.57
CA TYR A 170 -8.41 18.51 14.16
C TYR A 170 -9.34 19.70 13.85
N GLY A 171 -9.93 20.30 14.88
CA GLY A 171 -10.75 21.51 14.74
C GLY A 171 -12.24 21.26 14.48
N ALA A 172 -12.76 20.07 14.77
CA ALA A 172 -14.21 19.83 14.74
C ALA A 172 -14.96 20.78 15.70
N ASP A 173 -16.15 21.24 15.30
CA ASP A 173 -17.02 22.10 16.13
C ASP A 173 -17.39 21.40 17.45
N PRO A 174 -16.97 21.95 18.61
CA PRO A 174 -17.25 21.34 19.92
C PRO A 174 -18.73 21.14 20.22
N ALA A 175 -19.61 22.02 19.71
CA ALA A 175 -21.05 21.89 19.92
C ALA A 175 -21.62 20.69 19.16
N GLN A 176 -21.14 20.44 17.94
CA GLN A 176 -21.57 19.30 17.12
C GLN A 176 -20.99 17.98 17.63
N VAL A 177 -19.72 17.98 18.06
CA VAL A 177 -19.10 16.82 18.70
C VAL A 177 -19.89 16.44 19.96
N ALA A 178 -20.17 17.41 20.84
CA ALA A 178 -20.93 17.18 22.08
C ALA A 178 -22.40 16.77 21.83
N ALA A 179 -23.02 17.27 20.76
CA ALA A 179 -24.37 16.88 20.36
C ALA A 179 -24.45 15.49 19.73
N GLY A 180 -23.30 14.89 19.37
CA GLY A 180 -23.26 13.60 18.68
C GLY A 180 -23.79 13.68 17.25
N THR A 181 -23.53 14.80 16.57
CA THR A 181 -23.95 15.05 15.18
C THR A 181 -23.52 13.92 14.25
N ARG A 182 -24.42 13.52 13.34
CA ARG A 182 -24.21 12.43 12.38
C ARG A 182 -24.13 12.97 10.96
N LEU A 183 -23.54 12.20 10.05
CA LEU A 183 -23.37 12.58 8.64
C LEU A 183 -24.71 12.95 7.97
N LYS A 184 -25.78 12.22 8.26
CA LYS A 184 -27.13 12.53 7.75
C LYS A 184 -27.66 13.88 8.25
N ASP A 185 -27.27 14.31 9.45
CA ASP A 185 -27.70 15.59 10.03
C ASP A 185 -26.98 16.75 9.35
N LEU A 186 -25.70 16.57 8.97
CA LEU A 186 -24.97 17.53 8.15
C LEU A 186 -25.58 17.66 6.75
N LYS A 187 -25.94 16.53 6.13
CA LYS A 187 -26.61 16.47 4.81
C LYS A 187 -27.99 17.10 4.80
N ALA A 188 -28.70 17.11 5.94
CA ALA A 188 -30.04 17.67 6.07
C ALA A 188 -30.04 19.22 6.13
N VAL A 189 -28.89 19.87 6.31
CA VAL A 189 -28.78 21.34 6.30
C VAL A 189 -29.12 21.87 4.89
N ASP A 190 -30.13 22.74 4.81
CA ASP A 190 -30.63 23.41 3.59
C ASP A 190 -30.89 22.47 2.38
N ASN A 191 -31.58 21.36 2.62
CA ASN A 191 -31.89 20.33 1.62
C ASN A 191 -30.63 19.79 0.90
N GLY A 192 -29.48 19.79 1.58
CA GLY A 192 -28.20 19.29 1.07
C GLY A 192 -27.43 20.26 0.19
N ARG A 193 -27.98 21.43 -0.19
CA ARG A 193 -27.23 22.41 -1.01
C ARG A 193 -26.01 22.97 -0.29
N VAL A 194 -26.21 23.45 0.94
CA VAL A 194 -25.11 23.98 1.76
C VAL A 194 -24.15 22.87 2.19
N HIS A 195 -24.62 21.62 2.27
CA HIS A 195 -23.73 20.50 2.54
C HIS A 195 -22.75 20.24 1.40
N TRP A 196 -23.20 20.20 0.13
CA TRP A 196 -22.27 20.04 -1.01
C TRP A 196 -21.24 21.17 -1.10
N ASP A 197 -21.64 22.40 -0.74
CA ASP A 197 -20.72 23.55 -0.72
C ASP A 197 -19.73 23.51 0.46
N ARG A 198 -20.03 22.74 1.53
CA ARG A 198 -19.26 22.71 2.79
C ARG A 198 -18.77 21.32 3.20
N GLU A 199 -18.90 20.32 2.34
CA GLU A 199 -18.43 18.95 2.59
C GLU A 199 -16.92 18.95 2.86
N TRP A 200 -16.20 19.81 2.15
CA TRP A 200 -14.78 20.09 2.33
C TRP A 200 -14.42 20.69 3.70
N GLU A 201 -15.40 21.27 4.39
CA GLU A 201 -15.29 21.88 5.72
C GLU A 201 -15.76 20.95 6.84
N SER A 202 -15.66 19.63 6.66
CA SER A 202 -16.18 18.65 7.64
C SER A 202 -15.29 17.42 7.79
N CYS A 203 -15.52 16.68 8.87
CA CYS A 203 -14.98 15.32 9.06
C CYS A 203 -16.05 14.30 9.40
N CYS A 204 -15.70 13.04 9.16
CA CYS A 204 -16.29 11.88 9.83
C CYS A 204 -15.26 11.21 10.74
N PHE A 205 -15.68 10.75 11.92
CA PHE A 205 -14.76 10.15 12.90
C PHE A 205 -15.45 9.03 13.70
N GLY A 206 -14.64 8.13 14.27
CA GLY A 206 -15.16 7.01 15.05
C GLY A 206 -14.11 5.95 15.33
N ARG A 207 -14.55 4.75 15.71
CA ARG A 207 -13.66 3.62 16.04
C ARG A 207 -14.14 2.33 15.39
N VAL A 208 -13.23 1.57 14.82
CA VAL A 208 -13.45 0.21 14.31
C VAL A 208 -12.28 -0.67 14.76
N GLY A 209 -12.58 -1.74 15.50
CA GLY A 209 -11.55 -2.59 16.09
C GLY A 209 -10.64 -1.79 17.02
N GLU A 210 -9.33 -1.90 16.81
CA GLU A 210 -8.30 -1.16 17.56
C GLU A 210 -8.02 0.24 17.01
N TRP A 211 -8.56 0.57 15.84
CA TRP A 211 -8.29 1.80 15.13
C TRP A 211 -9.39 2.84 15.35
N THR A 212 -8.96 4.05 15.69
CA THR A 212 -9.79 5.25 15.64
C THR A 212 -9.57 5.91 14.27
N PHE A 213 -10.64 6.20 13.54
CA PHE A 213 -10.56 6.80 12.21
C PHE A 213 -10.97 8.27 12.23
N LEU A 214 -10.40 9.03 11.30
CA LEU A 214 -10.78 10.39 10.95
C LEU A 214 -10.71 10.53 9.43
N LEU A 215 -11.80 10.95 8.80
CA LEU A 215 -11.87 11.20 7.36
C LEU A 215 -12.18 12.67 7.15
N HIS A 216 -11.45 13.31 6.23
CA HIS A 216 -11.64 14.72 5.88
C HIS A 216 -11.06 15.06 4.50
N HIS A 217 -11.43 16.21 3.94
CA HIS A 217 -10.77 16.76 2.76
C HIS A 217 -9.58 17.63 3.16
N ASP A 218 -9.85 18.84 3.63
CA ASP A 218 -8.87 19.79 4.14
C ASP A 218 -9.01 19.94 5.66
N SER A 219 -7.91 20.22 6.35
CA SER A 219 -7.91 20.63 7.76
C SER A 219 -7.93 22.15 7.87
N PRO A 220 -8.67 22.76 8.82
CA PRO A 220 -8.67 24.22 8.99
C PRO A 220 -7.27 24.79 9.25
N PRO A 221 -7.00 26.07 8.90
CA PRO A 221 -5.69 26.68 9.17
C PRO A 221 -5.31 26.61 10.65
N GLY A 222 -4.13 26.08 10.95
CA GLY A 222 -3.62 25.95 12.32
C GLY A 222 -4.11 24.73 13.10
N SER A 223 -5.03 23.92 12.54
CA SER A 223 -5.31 22.58 13.07
C SER A 223 -4.24 21.61 12.57
N PHE A 224 -3.08 21.63 13.20
CA PHE A 224 -2.11 20.56 13.03
C PHE A 224 -1.91 19.89 14.38
N ALA A 225 -2.23 18.61 14.44
CA ALA A 225 -1.84 17.77 15.54
C ALA A 225 -0.33 17.55 15.47
N ASP A 226 0.41 18.22 16.36
CA ASP A 226 1.84 18.00 16.51
C ASP A 226 2.12 16.73 17.32
N LYS A 227 3.41 16.41 17.46
CA LYS A 227 3.87 15.21 18.15
C LYS A 227 3.42 15.20 19.61
N GLU A 228 3.40 16.37 20.24
CA GLU A 228 2.97 16.59 21.62
C GLU A 228 1.48 16.30 21.79
N ALA A 229 0.64 16.78 20.87
CA ALA A 229 -0.79 16.52 20.87
C ALA A 229 -1.11 15.03 20.65
N TYR A 230 -0.40 14.36 19.73
CA TYR A 230 -0.53 12.90 19.56
C TYR A 230 -0.13 12.13 20.80
N ALA A 231 0.99 12.51 21.44
CA ALA A 231 1.43 11.89 22.68
C ALA A 231 0.40 12.08 23.80
N ALA A 232 -0.25 13.25 23.89
CA ALA A 232 -1.32 13.53 24.86
C ALA A 232 -2.60 12.70 24.63
N LEU A 233 -2.82 12.21 23.40
CA LEU A 233 -3.87 11.25 23.06
C LEU A 233 -3.42 9.78 23.13
N GLY A 234 -2.16 9.52 23.52
CA GLY A 234 -1.61 8.17 23.60
C GLY A 234 -1.40 7.50 22.23
N ILE A 235 -1.39 8.27 21.14
CA ILE A 235 -1.24 7.73 19.78
C ILE A 235 0.18 7.17 19.62
N ARG A 236 0.25 5.89 19.25
CA ARG A 236 1.50 5.17 18.96
C ARG A 236 1.68 4.92 17.48
N GLU A 237 0.59 4.69 16.77
CA GLU A 237 0.59 4.41 15.35
C GLU A 237 -0.44 5.26 14.63
N SER A 238 -0.07 5.72 13.43
CA SER A 238 -1.00 6.39 12.53
C SER A 238 -0.77 5.95 11.08
N VAL A 239 -1.85 5.65 10.37
CA VAL A 239 -1.84 5.34 8.95
C VAL A 239 -2.65 6.41 8.23
N TRP A 240 -2.05 7.03 7.22
CA TRP A 240 -2.65 8.08 6.42
C TRP A 240 -2.73 7.62 4.97
N LEU A 241 -3.94 7.69 4.41
CA LEU A 241 -4.20 7.49 3.00
C LEU A 241 -4.70 8.81 2.44
N THR A 242 -3.96 9.42 1.51
CA THR A 242 -4.36 10.68 0.90
C THR A 242 -4.50 10.52 -0.61
N ALA A 243 -5.65 10.92 -1.15
CA ALA A 243 -5.93 10.96 -2.58
C ALA A 243 -5.60 12.36 -3.14
N THR A 244 -4.71 12.42 -4.12
CA THR A 244 -4.39 13.66 -4.86
C THR A 244 -5.16 13.70 -6.17
N SER A 245 -6.15 14.61 -6.22
CA SER A 245 -7.17 14.74 -7.25
C SER A 245 -6.66 14.87 -8.68
N ALA A 246 -5.58 15.63 -8.90
CA ALA A 246 -5.11 15.99 -10.23
C ALA A 246 -4.39 14.86 -11.00
N LYS A 247 -4.03 13.75 -10.33
CA LYS A 247 -3.14 12.73 -10.91
C LYS A 247 -3.51 11.28 -10.58
N ALA A 248 -4.59 11.06 -9.82
CA ALA A 248 -4.89 9.76 -9.23
C ALA A 248 -3.66 9.15 -8.52
N ILE A 249 -2.97 10.04 -7.81
CA ILE A 249 -1.82 9.75 -6.96
C ILE A 249 -2.34 9.50 -5.55
N TYR A 250 -1.80 8.48 -4.89
CA TYR A 250 -2.18 8.15 -3.53
C TYR A 250 -0.95 8.01 -2.67
N THR A 251 -0.97 8.65 -1.49
CA THR A 251 0.11 8.49 -0.52
C THR A 251 -0.35 7.57 0.60
N LEU A 252 0.55 6.68 1.00
CA LEU A 252 0.48 5.98 2.27
C LEU A 252 1.57 6.58 3.16
N ASP A 253 1.19 7.20 4.28
CA ASP A 253 2.13 7.55 5.33
C ASP A 253 1.81 6.73 6.58
N TYR A 254 2.68 5.77 6.89
CA TYR A 254 2.57 4.94 8.09
C TYR A 254 3.63 5.38 9.11
N LEU A 255 3.18 5.78 10.30
CA LEU A 255 4.03 6.09 11.43
C LEU A 255 3.78 5.10 12.56
N ARG A 256 4.85 4.66 13.21
CA ARG A 256 4.84 3.77 14.37
C ARG A 256 5.92 4.20 15.35
N ASP A 257 5.51 4.45 16.59
CA ASP A 257 6.34 4.96 17.69
C ASP A 257 7.16 6.20 17.29
N GLY A 258 6.52 7.11 16.56
CA GLY A 258 7.13 8.37 16.12
C GLY A 258 8.16 8.22 14.99
N ARG A 259 8.27 7.03 14.38
CA ARG A 259 9.10 6.77 13.21
C ARG A 259 8.23 6.42 12.01
N ARG A 260 8.55 7.00 10.85
CA ARG A 260 7.96 6.62 9.57
C ARG A 260 8.40 5.18 9.22
N VAL A 261 7.44 4.35 8.85
CA VAL A 261 7.64 3.01 8.29
C VAL A 261 7.55 3.17 6.79
N ASP A 262 8.69 3.21 6.10
CA ASP A 262 8.79 3.46 4.67
C ASP A 262 10.08 2.85 4.12
N ASP A 263 10.10 2.58 2.82
CA ASP A 263 11.24 2.09 2.06
C ASP A 263 11.89 3.19 1.21
N ASP A 264 11.66 4.46 1.57
CA ASP A 264 12.07 5.67 0.85
C ASP A 264 11.49 5.79 -0.58
N TRP A 265 10.36 5.12 -0.85
CA TRP A 265 9.68 5.17 -2.15
C TRP A 265 8.79 6.40 -2.31
N GLY A 266 8.48 7.11 -1.21
CA GLY A 266 7.90 8.45 -1.18
C GLY A 266 6.44 8.59 -1.63
N MET A 267 5.91 7.69 -2.48
CA MET A 267 4.53 7.72 -2.98
C MET A 267 4.21 6.47 -3.82
N LEU A 268 2.95 5.99 -3.80
CA LEU A 268 2.50 4.89 -4.66
C LEU A 268 1.40 5.35 -5.61
N GLU A 269 1.66 5.29 -6.91
CA GLU A 269 0.62 5.54 -7.91
C GLU A 269 -0.18 4.26 -8.17
N LEU A 270 -1.26 4.04 -7.39
CA LEU A 270 -2.11 2.85 -7.51
C LEU A 270 -2.72 2.64 -8.92
N ILE A 271 -2.80 3.70 -9.72
CA ILE A 271 -3.24 3.61 -11.13
C ILE A 271 -2.23 2.95 -12.06
N TRP A 272 -0.95 2.95 -11.69
CA TRP A 272 0.15 2.33 -12.43
C TRP A 272 0.59 1.01 -11.79
N TYR A 273 -0.14 0.54 -10.77
CA TYR A 273 0.14 -0.75 -10.16
C TYR A 273 -0.14 -1.89 -11.13
N GLU A 274 0.89 -2.69 -11.40
CA GLU A 274 0.79 -3.90 -12.21
C GLU A 274 0.57 -5.11 -11.30
N ARG A 275 -0.52 -5.83 -11.55
CA ARG A 275 -0.78 -7.11 -10.89
C ARG A 275 0.36 -8.08 -11.17
N GLY A 276 0.75 -8.89 -10.20
CA GLY A 276 1.95 -9.71 -10.33
C GLY A 276 3.21 -9.05 -9.79
N ARG A 277 3.23 -7.73 -9.56
CA ARG A 277 4.42 -7.01 -9.10
C ARG A 277 4.32 -6.62 -7.62
N ALA A 278 5.47 -6.54 -6.95
CA ALA A 278 5.55 -6.00 -5.60
C ALA A 278 5.43 -4.46 -5.64
N PRO A 279 4.47 -3.85 -4.93
CA PRO A 279 4.35 -2.40 -4.87
C PRO A 279 5.42 -1.71 -4.01
N TYR A 280 6.16 -2.47 -3.19
CA TYR A 280 7.22 -1.95 -2.32
C TYR A 280 8.50 -2.77 -2.45
N ARG A 281 9.60 -2.21 -1.95
CA ARG A 281 10.89 -2.91 -1.85
C ARG A 281 10.74 -4.22 -1.08
N ARG A 282 11.16 -5.32 -1.70
CA ARG A 282 11.16 -6.65 -1.10
C ARG A 282 12.18 -6.71 0.03
N GLY A 283 11.77 -7.25 1.18
CA GLY A 283 12.59 -7.30 2.40
C GLY A 283 12.75 -5.95 3.11
N GLY A 284 12.05 -4.91 2.62
CA GLY A 284 11.92 -3.62 3.28
C GLY A 284 10.90 -3.63 4.42
N GLU A 285 10.66 -2.47 4.99
CA GLU A 285 9.71 -2.28 6.08
C GLU A 285 8.26 -2.45 5.67
N LEU A 286 7.94 -2.23 4.39
CA LEU A 286 6.60 -2.40 3.82
C LEU A 286 6.41 -3.77 3.13
N ASP A 287 7.36 -4.71 3.28
CA ASP A 287 7.24 -6.06 2.67
C ASP A 287 5.99 -6.82 3.15
N PHE A 288 5.50 -6.51 4.35
CA PHE A 288 4.24 -7.09 4.84
C PHE A 288 3.03 -6.69 3.95
N LEU A 289 3.06 -5.52 3.30
CA LEU A 289 2.06 -5.12 2.32
C LEU A 289 2.23 -5.85 1.00
N ASN A 290 3.47 -6.10 0.55
CA ASN A 290 3.72 -6.93 -0.64
C ASN A 290 3.07 -8.32 -0.48
N ARG A 291 3.20 -8.92 0.71
CA ARG A 291 2.58 -10.19 1.06
C ARG A 291 1.06 -10.10 1.00
N ALA A 292 0.47 -9.11 1.67
CA ALA A 292 -0.98 -8.92 1.71
C ALA A 292 -1.58 -8.67 0.32
N VAL A 293 -0.94 -7.83 -0.51
CA VAL A 293 -1.37 -7.57 -1.89
C VAL A 293 -1.31 -8.84 -2.73
N ARG A 294 -0.21 -9.59 -2.68
CA ARG A 294 -0.11 -10.85 -3.42
C ARG A 294 -1.17 -11.86 -3.00
N ARG A 295 -1.49 -11.95 -1.72
CA ARG A 295 -2.57 -12.80 -1.22
C ARG A 295 -3.91 -12.35 -1.76
N ALA A 296 -4.20 -11.05 -1.70
CA ALA A 296 -5.42 -10.49 -2.25
C ALA A 296 -5.57 -10.79 -3.76
N GLU A 297 -4.48 -10.76 -4.53
CA GLU A 297 -4.53 -11.06 -5.97
C GLU A 297 -4.94 -12.49 -6.27
N LEU A 298 -4.45 -13.44 -5.47
CA LEU A 298 -4.66 -14.88 -5.63
C LEU A 298 -5.98 -15.37 -5.02
N ASP A 299 -6.36 -14.81 -3.87
CA ASP A 299 -7.55 -15.23 -3.13
C ASP A 299 -8.81 -14.53 -3.66
N HIS A 300 -8.66 -13.33 -4.22
CA HIS A 300 -9.75 -12.53 -4.76
C HIS A 300 -9.49 -12.10 -6.21
N PRO A 301 -9.42 -13.06 -7.17
CA PRO A 301 -9.26 -12.74 -8.59
C PRO A 301 -10.40 -11.86 -9.14
N GLU A 302 -11.56 -11.83 -8.48
CA GLU A 302 -12.68 -10.95 -8.79
C GLU A 302 -12.41 -9.44 -8.56
N LEU A 303 -11.44 -9.07 -7.72
CA LEU A 303 -11.11 -7.67 -7.39
C LEU A 303 -10.31 -6.98 -8.50
N THR A 304 -10.89 -6.79 -9.67
CA THR A 304 -10.18 -6.21 -10.82
C THR A 304 -9.70 -4.75 -10.61
N SER A 305 -10.26 -4.02 -9.65
CA SER A 305 -9.81 -2.68 -9.28
C SER A 305 -8.55 -2.73 -8.41
N THR A 306 -7.48 -2.04 -8.83
CA THR A 306 -6.24 -1.92 -8.04
C THR A 306 -6.46 -1.26 -6.69
N PHE A 307 -7.47 -0.39 -6.58
CA PHE A 307 -7.87 0.26 -5.33
C PHE A 307 -8.52 -0.69 -4.35
N GLU A 308 -9.48 -1.48 -4.82
CA GLU A 308 -10.18 -2.46 -3.97
C GLU A 308 -9.18 -3.50 -3.45
N LEU A 309 -8.31 -3.99 -4.34
CA LEU A 309 -7.23 -4.90 -4.01
C LEU A 309 -6.31 -4.32 -2.93
N TYR A 310 -5.84 -3.09 -3.12
CA TYR A 310 -4.91 -2.45 -2.21
C TYR A 310 -5.54 -2.13 -0.84
N PHE A 311 -6.80 -1.69 -0.82
CA PHE A 311 -7.54 -1.44 0.41
C PHE A 311 -7.83 -2.72 1.18
N HIS A 312 -8.15 -3.80 0.48
CA HIS A 312 -8.28 -5.11 1.09
C HIS A 312 -6.95 -5.57 1.70
N ALA A 313 -5.83 -5.37 0.99
CA ALA A 313 -4.50 -5.71 1.51
C ALA A 313 -4.14 -4.90 2.77
N LEU A 314 -4.46 -3.60 2.82
CA LEU A 314 -4.28 -2.76 4.01
C LEU A 314 -5.14 -3.23 5.18
N GLU A 315 -6.39 -3.60 4.92
CA GLU A 315 -7.26 -4.19 5.93
C GLU A 315 -6.68 -5.49 6.49
N GLN A 316 -6.24 -6.42 5.64
CA GLN A 316 -5.72 -7.71 6.11
C GLN A 316 -4.40 -7.56 6.87
N SER A 317 -3.54 -6.64 6.43
CA SER A 317 -2.20 -6.47 7.02
C SER A 317 -2.19 -5.65 8.31
N LEU A 318 -3.02 -4.61 8.39
CA LEU A 318 -3.00 -3.64 9.50
C LEU A 318 -4.28 -3.68 10.34
N GLY A 319 -5.33 -4.39 9.89
CA GLY A 319 -6.63 -4.43 10.56
C GLY A 319 -7.45 -3.16 10.39
N LEU A 320 -7.19 -2.36 9.35
CA LEU A 320 -7.93 -1.12 9.08
C LEU A 320 -9.37 -1.43 8.65
N GLY A 321 -10.32 -0.58 9.05
CA GLY A 321 -11.71 -0.74 8.66
C GLY A 321 -12.55 0.51 8.89
N LEU A 322 -13.70 0.55 8.21
CA LEU A 322 -14.72 1.59 8.36
C LEU A 322 -16.10 0.96 8.58
N PRO A 323 -17.00 1.61 9.36
CA PRO A 323 -18.33 1.08 9.61
C PRO A 323 -19.23 1.28 8.38
N ARG A 324 -19.17 0.34 7.42
CA ARG A 324 -19.91 0.40 6.14
C ARG A 324 -21.39 0.75 6.31
N ARG A 325 -22.06 0.09 7.25
CA ARG A 325 -23.48 0.33 7.52
C ARG A 325 -23.75 1.75 8.01
N ASP A 326 -22.94 2.25 8.93
CA ASP A 326 -23.12 3.60 9.49
C ASP A 326 -22.85 4.68 8.44
N PHE A 327 -21.91 4.45 7.52
CA PHE A 327 -21.74 5.35 6.37
C PHE A 327 -22.93 5.30 5.41
N ALA A 328 -23.44 4.10 5.09
CA ALA A 328 -24.58 3.94 4.19
C ALA A 328 -25.88 4.53 4.76
N GLU A 329 -26.10 4.43 6.07
CA GLU A 329 -27.25 4.99 6.77
C GLU A 329 -27.05 6.45 7.20
N GLY A 330 -25.82 6.99 7.04
CA GLY A 330 -25.43 8.33 7.47
C GLY A 330 -25.41 8.49 9.00
N GLU A 331 -25.28 7.39 9.74
CA GLU A 331 -25.20 7.32 11.20
C GLU A 331 -23.79 7.58 11.75
N VAL A 332 -22.77 7.52 10.90
CA VAL A 332 -21.40 7.85 11.29
C VAL A 332 -21.32 9.26 11.87
N ARG A 333 -20.54 9.42 12.93
CA ARG A 333 -20.36 10.73 13.56
C ARG A 333 -19.62 11.67 12.64
N ALA A 334 -20.10 12.90 12.59
CA ALA A 334 -19.56 13.92 11.73
C ALA A 334 -19.68 15.31 12.37
N ALA A 335 -18.81 16.22 11.97
CA ALA A 335 -18.86 17.62 12.40
C ALA A 335 -18.25 18.53 11.33
N TYR A 336 -18.78 19.75 11.21
CA TYR A 336 -18.11 20.83 10.50
C TYR A 336 -16.90 21.33 11.30
N TRP A 337 -15.98 22.02 10.62
CA TRP A 337 -14.88 22.74 11.26
C TRP A 337 -15.36 23.94 12.05
N ALA A 338 -14.71 24.17 13.20
CA ALA A 338 -14.91 25.36 14.00
C ALA A 338 -14.44 26.60 13.22
N GLY A 339 -15.33 27.57 13.05
CA GLY A 339 -15.00 28.85 12.40
C GLY A 339 -15.17 28.89 10.88
N GLY A 340 -15.77 27.87 10.24
CA GLY A 340 -16.28 28.00 8.87
C GLY A 340 -17.33 29.11 8.82
N GLU A 341 -17.09 30.16 8.03
CA GLU A 341 -17.94 31.36 8.00
C GLU A 341 -19.43 31.04 7.69
N ARG A 342 -20.35 31.83 8.23
CA ARG A 342 -21.77 31.82 7.87
C ARG A 342 -22.07 32.89 6.84
#